data_AF-A0A1T0AT30-F1
#
_entry.id   AF-A0A1T0AT30-F1
#
_cell.length_a   1.000
_cell.length_b   1.000
_cell.length_c   1.000
_cell.angle_alpha   90.00
_cell.angle_beta   90.00
_cell.angle_gamma   90.00
#
_symmetry.space_group_name_H-M   'P 1'
#
loop_
_entity.id
_entity.type
_entity.pdbx_description
1 polymer ?
#
loop_
_entity_poly.entity_id
_entity_poly.type
_entity_poly.pdbx_seq_one_letter_code
_entity_poly.pdbx_strand_id
1 'polypeptide(L)'
;MKNLNLVMSLLFISTTALSQSYKAPPTSSTSGYVPVISDELMEQCVRIYNEADWLQNDLSQTSVNQYSQYEVNQYNQNIAKLNQLTNWFNQNCAGKQSRSACETAKKLNQQAGLSHQSCY
;
A
#
# COMPACT_ATOMS: atom_id res chain seq x y z
N MET A 1 24.86 -4.66 -54.62
CA MET A 1 24.52 -3.62 -53.62
C MET A 1 23.32 -4.13 -52.83
N LYS A 2 23.51 -4.56 -51.58
CA LYS A 2 22.48 -5.25 -50.79
C LYS A 2 22.12 -4.35 -49.62
N ASN A 3 20.87 -3.87 -49.65
CA ASN A 3 20.31 -2.88 -48.74
C ASN A 3 20.16 -3.49 -47.34
N LEU A 4 20.73 -2.85 -46.31
CA LEU A 4 20.55 -3.25 -44.92
C LEU A 4 19.53 -2.32 -44.27
N ASN A 5 18.27 -2.75 -44.22
CA ASN A 5 17.21 -2.06 -43.48
C ASN A 5 17.32 -2.45 -42.00
N LEU A 6 17.66 -1.49 -41.14
CA LEU A 6 17.70 -1.65 -39.69
C LEU A 6 16.31 -1.31 -39.13
N VAL A 7 15.53 -2.34 -38.77
CA VAL A 7 14.23 -2.15 -38.11
C VAL A 7 14.47 -2.09 -36.59
N MET A 8 14.41 -0.89 -36.02
CA MET A 8 14.50 -0.65 -34.58
C MET A 8 13.11 -0.92 -33.96
N SER A 9 12.87 -2.15 -33.51
CA SER A 9 11.65 -2.49 -32.75
C SER A 9 11.73 -1.91 -31.34
N LEU A 10 10.98 -0.83 -31.08
CA LEU A 10 10.70 -0.31 -29.75
C LEU A 10 9.77 -1.30 -29.01
N LEU A 11 10.35 -2.11 -28.13
CA LEU A 11 9.60 -2.89 -27.14
C LEU A 11 9.07 -1.91 -26.08
N PHE A 12 7.82 -1.47 -26.24
CA PHE A 12 7.07 -0.86 -25.15
C PHE A 12 6.78 -1.94 -24.11
N ILE A 13 7.62 -2.05 -23.09
CA ILE A 13 7.30 -2.82 -21.90
C ILE A 13 6.24 -2.02 -21.15
N SER A 14 4.97 -2.33 -21.40
CA SER A 14 3.86 -1.85 -20.59
C SER A 14 4.04 -2.45 -19.20
N THR A 15 4.61 -1.69 -18.26
CA THR A 15 4.54 -2.04 -16.86
C THR A 15 3.08 -1.93 -16.46
N THR A 16 2.40 -3.05 -16.29
CA THR A 16 1.13 -3.09 -15.59
C THR A 16 1.44 -2.70 -14.15
N ALA A 17 1.38 -1.41 -13.85
CA ALA A 17 1.23 -0.96 -12.48
C ALA A 17 -0.09 -1.57 -12.00
N LEU A 18 -0.02 -2.71 -11.32
CA LEU A 18 -1.14 -3.27 -10.58
C LEU A 18 -1.60 -2.13 -9.67
N SER A 19 -2.73 -1.52 -10.02
CA SER A 19 -3.24 -0.39 -9.26
C SER A 19 -3.68 -0.93 -7.91
N GLN A 20 -2.84 -0.69 -6.91
CA GLN A 20 -3.07 -1.18 -5.56
C GLN A 20 -4.29 -0.44 -4.99
N SER A 21 -5.34 -1.19 -4.66
CA SER A 21 -6.57 -0.61 -4.12
C SER A 21 -6.45 -0.42 -2.60
N TYR A 22 -7.02 0.68 -2.11
CA TYR A 22 -7.18 0.93 -0.69
C TYR A 22 -8.21 -0.03 -0.10
N LYS A 23 -7.85 -0.69 0.99
CA LYS A 23 -8.71 -1.55 1.79
C LYS A 23 -8.94 -0.94 3.17
N ALA A 24 -10.09 -1.21 3.76
CA ALA A 24 -10.31 -0.89 5.16
C ALA A 24 -9.32 -1.70 6.03
N PRO A 25 -8.65 -1.07 7.02
CA PRO A 25 -7.90 -1.81 8.02
C PRO A 25 -8.82 -2.78 8.77
N PRO A 26 -8.30 -3.94 9.23
CA PRO A 26 -9.09 -4.90 9.99
C PRO A 26 -9.60 -4.26 11.28
N THR A 27 -10.87 -4.48 11.59
CA THR A 27 -11.50 -4.04 12.83
C THR A 27 -11.62 -5.23 13.78
N SER A 28 -11.24 -5.03 15.04
CA SER A 28 -11.54 -5.97 16.11
C SER A 28 -12.87 -5.58 16.75
N SER A 29 -13.75 -6.55 16.98
CA SER A 29 -14.94 -6.33 17.80
C SER A 29 -14.51 -6.24 19.26
N THR A 30 -14.92 -5.17 19.94
CA THR A 30 -14.73 -5.02 21.38
C THR A 30 -16.06 -4.66 22.01
N SER A 31 -16.36 -5.24 23.18
CA SER A 31 -17.58 -4.95 23.94
C SER A 31 -17.45 -3.68 24.81
N GLY A 32 -16.27 -3.06 24.84
CA GLY A 32 -15.97 -1.88 25.66
C GLY A 32 -16.06 -0.56 24.90
N TYR A 33 -15.87 0.54 25.63
CA TYR A 33 -15.72 1.87 25.04
C TYR A 33 -14.48 1.90 24.14
N VAL A 34 -14.68 2.36 22.90
CA VAL A 34 -13.60 2.52 21.92
C VAL A 34 -13.39 4.01 21.64
N PRO A 35 -12.17 4.55 21.78
CA PRO A 35 -11.90 5.94 21.48
C PRO A 35 -12.28 6.30 20.04
N VAL A 36 -12.96 7.44 19.86
CA VAL A 36 -13.36 7.94 18.53
C VAL A 36 -12.30 8.90 17.99
N ILE A 37 -11.93 8.77 16.72
CA ILE A 37 -11.02 9.67 16.00
C ILE A 37 -11.74 10.47 14.91
N SER A 38 -11.15 11.60 14.52
CA SER A 38 -11.66 12.44 13.44
C SER A 38 -11.66 11.70 12.10
N ASP A 39 -12.53 12.15 11.18
CA ASP A 39 -12.58 11.64 9.80
C ASP A 39 -11.23 11.83 9.08
N GLU A 40 -10.54 12.95 9.34
CA GLU A 40 -9.21 13.22 8.79
C GLU A 40 -8.17 12.20 9.27
N LEU A 41 -8.14 11.91 10.58
CA LEU A 41 -7.23 10.90 11.13
C LEU A 41 -7.58 9.51 10.60
N MET A 42 -8.87 9.20 10.41
CA MET A 42 -9.29 7.94 9.79
C MET A 42 -8.83 7.84 8.33
N GLU A 43 -8.88 8.92 7.54
CA GLU A 43 -8.31 8.93 6.19
C GLU A 43 -6.81 8.63 6.20
N GLN A 44 -6.06 9.24 7.14
CA GLN A 44 -4.65 8.92 7.33
C GLN A 44 -4.43 7.46 7.75
N CYS A 45 -5.25 6.92 8.66
CA CYS A 45 -5.19 5.53 9.09
C CYS A 45 -5.34 4.56 7.90
N VAL A 46 -6.31 4.80 7.01
CA VAL A 46 -6.50 3.97 5.81
C VAL A 46 -5.29 4.08 4.88
N ARG A 47 -4.76 5.29 4.66
CA ARG A 47 -3.57 5.47 3.80
C ARG A 47 -2.34 4.74 4.35
N ILE A 48 -2.01 4.94 5.62
CA ILE A 48 -0.84 4.34 6.26
C ILE A 48 -0.95 2.81 6.31
N TYR A 49 -2.14 2.29 6.64
CA TYR A 49 -2.38 0.85 6.62
C TYR A 49 -2.10 0.25 5.24
N ASN A 50 -2.63 0.87 4.18
CA ASN A 50 -2.45 0.34 2.83
C ASN A 50 -1.01 0.50 2.33
N GLU A 51 -0.34 1.62 2.64
CA GLU A 51 1.08 1.77 2.31
C GLU A 51 1.94 0.69 2.99
N ALA A 52 1.65 0.36 4.25
CA ALA A 52 2.30 -0.73 4.96
C ALA A 52 1.99 -2.10 4.34
N ASP A 53 0.72 -2.37 4.03
CA ASP A 53 0.28 -3.63 3.40
C ASP A 53 0.96 -3.85 2.04
N TRP A 54 1.00 -2.82 1.20
CA TRP A 54 1.63 -2.89 -0.10
C TRP A 54 3.14 -3.09 0.00
N LEU A 55 3.80 -2.38 0.91
CA LEU A 55 5.24 -2.55 1.15
C LEU A 55 5.57 -3.94 1.71
N GLN A 56 4.74 -4.46 2.62
CA GLN A 56 4.87 -5.83 3.13
C GLN A 56 4.74 -6.87 2.01
N ASN A 57 3.79 -6.67 1.09
CA ASN A 57 3.56 -7.55 -0.05
C ASN A 57 4.70 -7.48 -1.08
N ASP A 58 5.28 -6.30 -1.28
CA ASP A 58 6.43 -6.12 -2.17
C ASP A 58 7.69 -6.79 -1.57
N LEU A 59 7.93 -6.59 -0.28
CA LEU A 59 9.03 -7.21 0.47
C LEU A 59 8.94 -8.73 0.54
N SER A 60 7.74 -9.31 0.62
CA SER A 60 7.56 -10.77 0.68
C SER A 60 7.81 -11.46 -0.66
N GLN A 61 7.73 -10.71 -1.76
CA GLN A 61 7.99 -11.18 -3.12
C GLN A 61 9.39 -10.83 -3.61
N THR A 62 10.11 -9.95 -2.91
CA THR A 62 11.45 -9.50 -3.27
C THR A 62 12.49 -10.57 -2.93
N SER A 63 13.26 -11.00 -3.94
CA SER A 63 14.49 -11.77 -3.75
C SER A 63 15.67 -10.81 -3.65
N VAL A 64 16.49 -10.94 -2.60
CA VAL A 64 17.65 -10.08 -2.34
C VAL A 64 18.93 -10.85 -2.61
N ASN A 65 19.83 -10.29 -3.44
CA ASN A 65 21.19 -10.79 -3.50
C ASN A 65 21.96 -10.40 -2.23
N GLN A 66 22.13 -11.36 -1.32
CA GLN A 66 22.84 -11.15 -0.06
C GLN A 66 24.30 -10.70 -0.19
N TYR A 67 24.92 -10.85 -1.37
CA TYR A 67 26.28 -10.39 -1.63
C TYR A 67 26.33 -8.97 -2.21
N SER A 68 25.17 -8.40 -2.55
CA SER A 68 25.03 -7.02 -3.01
C SER A 68 24.69 -6.12 -1.82
N GLN A 69 25.69 -5.37 -1.33
CA GLN A 69 25.48 -4.41 -0.24
C GLN A 69 24.37 -3.41 -0.57
N TYR A 70 24.27 -3.00 -1.84
CA TYR A 70 23.22 -2.08 -2.28
C TYR A 70 21.83 -2.69 -2.09
N GLU A 71 21.60 -3.91 -2.58
CA GLU A 71 20.29 -4.57 -2.46
C GLU A 71 19.93 -4.85 -1.00
N VAL A 72 20.89 -5.32 -0.21
CA VAL A 72 20.71 -5.53 1.23
C VAL A 72 20.34 -4.22 1.94
N ASN A 73 21.01 -3.11 1.60
CA ASN A 73 20.70 -1.80 2.18
C ASN A 73 19.30 -1.31 1.78
N GLN A 74 18.91 -1.47 0.52
CA GLN A 74 17.57 -1.09 0.06
C GLN A 74 16.48 -1.92 0.76
N TYR A 75 16.68 -3.23 0.87
CA TYR A 75 15.74 -4.10 1.60
C TYR A 75 15.60 -3.68 3.07
N ASN A 76 16.73 -3.45 3.75
CA ASN A 76 16.72 -3.02 5.15
C ASN A 76 16.07 -1.64 5.36
N GLN A 77 16.23 -0.71 4.41
CA GLN A 77 15.54 0.58 4.44
C GLN A 77 14.02 0.41 4.32
N ASN A 78 13.56 -0.46 3.43
CA ASN A 78 12.14 -0.77 3.28
C ASN A 78 11.56 -1.45 4.52
N ILE A 79 12.31 -2.36 5.16
CA ILE A 79 11.92 -2.95 6.46
C ILE A 79 11.79 -1.87 7.54
N ALA A 80 12.73 -0.94 7.61
CA ALA A 80 12.67 0.17 8.57
C ALA A 80 11.42 1.05 8.34
N LYS A 81 11.12 1.37 7.07
CA LYS A 81 9.91 2.11 6.69
C LYS A 81 8.64 1.36 7.06
N LEU A 82 8.56 0.06 6.77
CA LEU A 82 7.42 -0.77 7.15
C LEU A 82 7.16 -0.75 8.66
N ASN A 83 8.22 -0.85 9.46
CA ASN A 83 8.12 -0.75 10.91
C ASN A 83 7.62 0.63 11.36
N GLN A 84 8.07 1.72 10.74
CA GLN A 84 7.60 3.07 11.06
C GLN A 84 6.10 3.24 10.77
N LEU A 85 5.64 2.80 9.59
CA LEU A 85 4.23 2.87 9.21
C LEU A 85 3.36 2.04 10.16
N THR A 86 3.79 0.80 10.46
CA THR A 86 3.09 -0.11 11.37
C THR A 86 3.00 0.47 12.78
N ASN A 87 4.09 1.02 13.31
CA ASN A 87 4.11 1.63 14.64
C ASN A 87 3.19 2.85 14.71
N TRP A 88 3.23 3.72 13.71
CA TRP A 88 2.34 4.87 13.64
C TRP A 88 0.87 4.44 13.62
N PHE A 89 0.52 3.45 12.79
CA PHE A 89 -0.83 2.92 12.71
C PHE A 89 -1.29 2.34 14.06
N ASN A 90 -0.44 1.53 14.70
CA ASN A 90 -0.77 0.91 15.99
C ASN A 90 -1.00 1.95 17.09
N GLN A 91 -0.26 3.06 17.09
CA GLN A 91 -0.41 4.12 18.08
C GLN A 91 -1.66 4.98 17.83
N ASN A 92 -1.93 5.29 16.56
CA ASN A 92 -2.91 6.32 16.20
C ASN A 92 -4.26 5.77 15.73
N CYS A 93 -4.33 4.50 15.34
CA CYS A 93 -5.48 3.95 14.62
C CYS A 93 -6.01 2.65 15.23
N ALA A 94 -5.11 1.75 15.66
CA ALA A 94 -5.53 0.45 16.16
C ALA A 94 -6.45 0.57 17.37
N GLY A 95 -7.57 -0.16 17.34
CA GLY A 95 -8.56 -0.13 18.41
C GLY A 95 -9.24 1.22 18.59
N LYS A 96 -9.38 2.03 17.53
CA LYS A 96 -10.14 3.28 17.53
C LYS A 96 -11.30 3.22 16.54
N GLN A 97 -12.37 3.94 16.84
CA GLN A 97 -13.57 4.04 15.99
C GLN A 97 -13.60 5.37 15.23
N SER A 98 -14.23 5.38 14.06
CA SER A 98 -14.57 6.60 13.31
C SER A 98 -15.70 6.28 12.32
N ARG A 99 -16.07 7.25 11.49
CA ARG A 99 -16.88 7.03 10.29
C ARG A 99 -16.22 5.91 9.47
N SER A 100 -17.03 4.92 9.08
CA SER A 100 -16.61 3.63 8.50
C SER A 100 -15.30 3.71 7.70
N ALA A 101 -14.25 3.04 8.19
CA ALA A 101 -12.96 2.95 7.50
C ALA A 101 -13.09 2.38 6.08
N CYS A 102 -14.16 1.60 5.83
CA CYS A 102 -14.48 1.14 4.50
C CYS A 102 -15.00 2.24 3.57
N GLU A 103 -15.88 3.12 4.03
CA GLU A 103 -16.32 4.25 3.20
C GLU A 103 -15.15 5.17 2.86
N THR A 104 -14.20 5.33 3.79
CA THR A 104 -12.94 6.04 3.56
C THR A 104 -12.10 5.34 2.49
N ALA A 105 -11.89 4.03 2.58
CA ALA A 105 -11.15 3.27 1.56
C ALA A 105 -11.81 3.37 0.17
N LYS A 106 -13.14 3.28 0.11
CA LYS A 106 -13.93 3.46 -1.11
C LYS A 106 -13.77 4.86 -1.70
N LYS A 107 -13.84 5.92 -0.89
CA LYS A 107 -13.59 7.31 -1.31
C LYS A 107 -12.19 7.44 -1.91
N LEU A 108 -11.17 6.88 -1.26
CA LEU A 108 -9.78 6.93 -1.75
C LEU A 108 -9.62 6.19 -3.08
N ASN A 109 -10.25 5.03 -3.24
CA ASN A 109 -10.26 4.28 -4.50
C ASN A 109 -10.94 5.07 -5.62
N GLN A 110 -12.09 5.71 -5.35
CA GLN A 110 -12.77 6.56 -6.33
C GLN A 110 -11.89 7.74 -6.77
N GLN A 111 -11.18 8.38 -5.83
CA GLN A 111 -10.23 9.45 -6.14
C GLN A 111 -9.04 8.95 -6.98
N ALA A 112 -8.64 7.69 -6.81
CA ALA A 112 -7.60 7.03 -7.60
C ALA A 112 -8.11 6.50 -8.96
N GLY A 113 -9.38 6.70 -9.31
CA GLY A 113 -9.98 6.16 -10.54
C GLY A 113 -10.19 4.65 -10.52
N LEU A 114 -10.17 4.02 -9.34
CA LEU A 114 -10.35 2.59 -9.16
C LEU A 114 -11.83 2.22 -9.04
N SER A 115 -12.13 0.97 -9.43
CA SER A 115 -13.49 0.44 -9.33
C SER A 115 -13.95 0.35 -7.87
N HIS A 116 -15.28 0.41 -7.71
CA HIS A 116 -15.93 0.46 -6.41
C HIS A 116 -15.78 -0.86 -5.63
N GLN A 117 -15.20 -0.81 -4.43
CA GLN A 117 -15.17 -1.93 -3.49
C GLN A 117 -16.42 -1.90 -2.59
N SER A 118 -17.11 -3.03 -2.41
CA SER A 118 -18.24 -3.15 -1.47
C SER A 118 -17.73 -3.13 -0.04
N CYS A 119 -18.49 -2.48 0.85
CA CYS A 119 -18.23 -2.48 2.28
C CYS A 119 -18.93 -3.60 3.05
N TYR A 120 -19.66 -4.45 2.33
CA TYR A 120 -20.43 -5.59 2.83
C TYR A 120 -20.49 -6.70 1.78
#